data_AF-A0A397ELV3-F1
#
_entry.id   AF-A0A397ELV3-F1
#
_cell.length_a   1.000
_cell.length_b   1.000
_cell.length_c   1.000
_cell.angle_alpha   90.00
_cell.angle_beta   90.00
_cell.angle_gamma   90.00
#
_symmetry.space_group_name_H-M   'P 1'
#
loop_
_entity.id
_entity.type
_entity.pdbx_description
1 polymer ?
#
loop_
_entity_poly.entity_id
_entity_poly.type
_entity_poly.pdbx_seq_one_letter_code
_entity_poly.pdbx_strand_id
1 'polypeptide(L)'
;MVSAAIPRSFHPFDPSAVASTSVDVANSTFVMVSSKDKSYGLILAYVAAHLCGNEDHRSFDFSAGKKVTSSNYLDEDEDTHNKLVAGVGLHKFSWQQHTLHCLRQEEGDPVGTGCDAIQFESLVLFAPRVQSEATLQAFIDAVVAAAEATKQGYFSISRWSIGGEYWDEGDLAKARPLASVVLPAHIKADLIADIDDFVGDDSKAFYATHGIPYKRSYLFHGVPGAGKTSLIQALAGHYGRNIYLLQPTHPKMTDDSLQTAMEQVPKKSIVVLEDIDALFTKNRRKKVEDSPLTFSGLLNALDGVGGHDGHIVVLTTNF
;
A
#
# COMPACT_ATOMS: atom_id res chain seq x y z
N MET A 1 -45.42 -19.27 10.00
CA MET A 1 -44.70 -18.82 8.80
C MET A 1 -43.32 -19.42 8.85
N VAL A 2 -43.08 -20.43 8.01
CA VAL A 2 -41.80 -21.13 7.93
C VAL A 2 -40.81 -20.16 7.29
N SER A 3 -39.78 -19.77 8.05
CA SER A 3 -38.63 -19.03 7.52
C SER A 3 -38.01 -19.89 6.43
N ALA A 4 -38.17 -19.46 5.18
CA ALA A 4 -37.57 -20.15 4.04
C ALA A 4 -36.06 -19.93 4.16
N ALA A 5 -35.35 -20.96 4.61
CA ALA A 5 -33.90 -20.99 4.62
C ALA A 5 -33.42 -20.74 3.19
N ILE A 6 -32.78 -19.60 2.98
CA ILE A 6 -32.12 -19.24 1.73
C ILE A 6 -31.03 -20.30 1.51
N PRO A 7 -30.98 -20.99 0.35
CA PRO A 7 -29.97 -22.02 0.09
C PRO A 7 -28.55 -21.44 0.20
N ARG A 8 -27.60 -22.26 0.67
CA ARG A 8 -26.15 -21.93 0.83
C ARG A 8 -25.51 -21.27 -0.41
N SER A 9 -26.14 -21.34 -1.58
CA SER A 9 -25.67 -20.78 -2.86
C SER A 9 -25.75 -19.25 -2.99
N PHE A 10 -26.27 -18.51 -2.01
CA PHE A 10 -26.44 -17.05 -2.08
C PHE A 10 -25.66 -16.25 -1.04
N HIS A 11 -24.93 -16.89 -0.13
CA HIS A 11 -24.14 -16.21 0.90
C HIS A 11 -22.65 -16.55 0.75
N PRO A 12 -21.74 -15.58 0.91
CA PRO A 12 -20.29 -15.79 0.79
C PRO A 12 -19.67 -16.50 2.02
N PHE A 13 -20.49 -17.03 2.93
CA PHE A 13 -20.08 -17.73 4.14
C PHE A 13 -21.17 -18.73 4.54
N ASP A 14 -20.84 -19.69 5.40
CA ASP A 14 -21.84 -20.60 5.98
C ASP A 14 -22.68 -19.84 7.03
N PRO A 15 -24.01 -19.67 6.84
CA PRO A 15 -24.84 -18.94 7.79
C PRO A 15 -24.82 -19.53 9.22
N SER A 16 -24.47 -20.80 9.37
CA SER A 16 -24.29 -21.42 10.69
C SER A 16 -23.17 -20.79 11.52
N ALA A 17 -22.17 -20.18 10.88
CA ALA A 17 -21.06 -19.48 11.55
C ALA A 17 -21.54 -18.26 12.35
N VAL A 18 -22.70 -17.69 12.00
CA VAL A 18 -23.29 -16.53 12.68
C VAL A 18 -24.68 -16.81 13.27
N ALA A 19 -25.20 -18.03 13.13
CA ALA A 19 -26.57 -18.38 13.52
C ALA A 19 -26.86 -18.25 15.04
N SER A 20 -25.82 -18.34 15.88
CA SER A 20 -25.92 -18.17 17.34
C SER A 20 -25.63 -16.73 17.82
N THR A 21 -25.53 -15.78 16.90
CA THR A 21 -25.05 -14.41 17.16
C THR A 21 -26.15 -13.37 16.94
N SER A 22 -25.86 -12.10 17.24
CA SER A 22 -26.78 -10.98 17.02
C SER A 22 -26.91 -10.53 15.56
N VAL A 23 -26.26 -11.20 14.61
CA VAL A 23 -26.26 -10.82 13.19
C VAL A 23 -27.51 -11.35 12.50
N ASP A 24 -28.38 -10.45 12.05
CA ASP A 24 -29.51 -10.80 11.20
C ASP A 24 -29.06 -10.92 9.73
N VAL A 25 -28.76 -12.15 9.31
CA VAL A 25 -28.28 -12.46 7.96
C VAL A 25 -29.28 -12.03 6.87
N ALA A 26 -30.58 -12.09 7.15
CA ALA A 26 -31.61 -11.76 6.17
C ALA A 26 -31.70 -10.25 5.89
N ASN A 27 -31.29 -9.43 6.86
CA ASN A 27 -31.39 -7.97 6.80
C ASN A 27 -30.04 -7.26 6.74
N SER A 28 -28.95 -7.96 6.41
CA SER A 28 -27.59 -7.40 6.36
C SER A 28 -27.01 -7.38 4.95
N THR A 29 -26.23 -6.35 4.64
CA THR A 29 -25.35 -6.34 3.46
C THR A 29 -23.98 -6.91 3.85
N PHE A 30 -23.39 -7.73 2.96
CA PHE A 30 -22.09 -8.36 3.17
C PHE A 30 -21.12 -8.06 2.02
N VAL A 31 -19.83 -7.95 2.34
CA VAL A 31 -18.74 -7.92 1.36
C VAL A 31 -17.66 -8.90 1.79
N MET A 32 -17.14 -9.66 0.83
CA MET A 32 -16.03 -10.58 1.04
C MET A 32 -14.72 -9.91 0.60
N VAL A 33 -13.72 -9.94 1.46
CA VAL A 33 -12.37 -9.44 1.19
C VAL A 33 -11.43 -10.64 1.12
N SER A 34 -10.72 -10.75 0.00
CA SER A 34 -9.74 -11.82 -0.20
C SER A 34 -8.53 -11.61 0.70
N SER A 35 -7.94 -12.70 1.21
CA SER A 35 -6.65 -12.68 1.92
C SER A 35 -5.49 -12.10 1.09
N LYS A 36 -5.65 -12.05 -0.23
CA LYS A 36 -4.68 -11.43 -1.15
C LYS A 36 -4.89 -9.93 -1.34
N ASP A 37 -6.01 -9.38 -0.89
CA ASP A 37 -6.30 -7.96 -1.04
C ASP A 37 -5.50 -7.14 -0.02
N LYS A 38 -4.95 -5.99 -0.45
CA LYS A 38 -4.15 -5.11 0.43
C LYS A 38 -4.92 -4.60 1.66
N SER A 39 -6.25 -4.51 1.57
CA SER A 39 -7.09 -4.05 2.68
C SER A 39 -7.28 -5.11 3.76
N TYR A 40 -7.03 -6.40 3.48
CA TYR A 40 -7.29 -7.50 4.40
C TYR A 40 -6.61 -7.31 5.76
N GLY A 41 -5.28 -7.17 5.77
CA GLY A 41 -4.52 -6.96 7.01
C GLY A 41 -4.85 -5.65 7.71
N LEU A 42 -5.16 -4.60 6.93
CA LEU A 42 -5.54 -3.29 7.46
C LEU A 42 -6.88 -3.34 8.19
N ILE A 43 -7.86 -4.07 7.64
CA ILE A 43 -9.17 -4.29 8.25
C ILE A 43 -9.00 -5.08 9.56
N LEU A 44 -8.24 -6.17 9.57
CA LEU A 44 -8.04 -6.97 10.78
C LEU A 44 -7.38 -6.16 11.92
N ALA A 45 -6.41 -5.33 11.57
CA ALA A 45 -5.79 -4.41 12.52
C ALA A 45 -6.77 -3.35 13.04
N TYR A 46 -7.60 -2.79 12.16
CA TYR A 46 -8.62 -1.81 12.56
C TYR A 46 -9.63 -2.43 13.52
N VAL A 47 -10.15 -3.61 13.16
CA VAL A 47 -11.15 -4.35 13.94
C VAL A 47 -10.62 -4.64 15.35
N ALA A 48 -9.40 -5.16 15.48
CA ALA A 48 -8.80 -5.46 16.78
C ALA A 48 -8.70 -4.23 17.70
N ALA A 49 -8.56 -3.03 17.14
CA ALA A 49 -8.44 -1.78 17.89
C ALA A 49 -9.79 -1.10 18.20
N HIS A 50 -10.90 -1.52 17.58
CA HIS A 50 -12.19 -0.80 17.64
C HIS A 50 -13.38 -1.70 18.03
N LEU A 51 -13.14 -2.76 18.81
CA LEU A 51 -14.19 -3.66 19.29
C LEU A 51 -15.18 -2.94 20.22
N CYS A 52 -16.45 -3.34 20.17
CA CYS A 52 -17.55 -2.65 20.87
C CYS A 52 -17.71 -3.03 22.35
N GLY A 53 -17.31 -4.24 22.76
CA GLY A 53 -17.43 -4.69 24.15
C GLY A 53 -16.54 -5.88 24.50
N ASN A 54 -16.40 -6.16 25.80
CA ASN A 54 -15.51 -7.23 26.31
C ASN A 54 -15.80 -8.62 25.73
N GLU A 55 -17.06 -8.90 25.38
CA GLU A 55 -17.43 -10.18 24.77
C GLU A 55 -16.93 -10.35 23.33
N ASP A 56 -16.53 -9.26 22.66
CA ASP A 56 -16.00 -9.28 21.30
C ASP A 56 -14.48 -9.56 21.29
N HIS A 57 -13.80 -9.49 22.44
CA HIS A 57 -12.36 -9.77 22.58
C HIS A 57 -12.06 -11.27 22.76
N ARG A 58 -12.45 -12.12 21.80
CA ARG A 58 -12.32 -13.59 21.94
C ARG A 58 -11.15 -14.21 21.18
N SER A 59 -10.73 -13.60 20.08
CA SER A 59 -9.76 -14.22 19.16
C SER A 59 -8.86 -13.16 18.55
N PHE A 60 -7.55 -13.33 18.72
CA PHE A 60 -6.56 -12.42 18.19
C PHE A 60 -5.37 -13.22 17.68
N ASP A 61 -4.78 -12.73 16.59
CA ASP A 61 -3.50 -13.20 16.10
C ASP A 61 -2.48 -12.08 16.19
N PHE A 62 -1.21 -12.46 16.03
CA PHE A 62 -0.14 -11.51 15.83
C PHE A 62 0.26 -11.48 14.37
N SER A 63 0.21 -10.30 13.77
CA SER A 63 1.00 -10.02 12.58
C SER A 63 2.41 -9.65 13.05
N ALA A 64 3.43 -10.33 12.49
CA ALA A 64 4.82 -10.05 12.81
C ALA A 64 5.10 -8.56 12.54
N GLY A 65 5.56 -7.87 13.57
CA GLY A 65 5.94 -6.47 13.49
C GLY A 65 7.14 -6.28 12.59
N LYS A 66 7.27 -5.10 11.97
CA LYS A 66 8.48 -4.73 11.23
C LYS A 66 9.32 -3.71 11.98
N LYS A 67 10.60 -3.66 11.58
CA LYS A 67 11.63 -2.78 12.11
C LYS A 67 11.27 -1.31 11.86
N VAL A 68 11.28 -0.48 12.90
CA VAL A 68 11.37 0.97 12.71
C VAL A 68 12.82 1.31 12.38
N THR A 69 13.10 1.76 11.17
CA THR A 69 14.44 2.25 10.82
C THR A 69 14.54 3.73 11.15
N SER A 70 15.18 4.04 12.28
CA SER A 70 15.65 5.38 12.58
C SER A 70 16.72 5.76 11.54
N SER A 71 16.52 6.87 10.83
CA SER A 71 17.50 7.41 9.87
C SER A 71 18.70 8.10 10.54
N ASN A 72 18.87 7.92 11.85
CA ASN A 72 20.03 8.40 12.59
C ASN A 72 21.09 7.29 12.61
N TYR A 73 22.28 7.57 12.09
CA TYR A 73 23.48 6.73 12.20
C TYR A 73 23.97 6.50 13.66
N LEU A 74 23.14 6.79 14.67
CA LEU A 74 23.52 6.83 16.09
C LEU A 74 22.51 6.16 17.05
N ASP A 75 21.37 5.63 16.60
CA ASP A 75 20.44 4.91 17.47
C ASP A 75 20.26 3.46 16.99
N GLU A 76 20.84 2.50 17.72
CA GLU A 76 20.76 1.04 17.49
C GLU A 76 19.49 0.40 18.09
N ASP A 77 18.49 1.18 18.49
CA ASP A 77 17.25 0.63 19.05
C ASP A 77 16.30 0.16 17.92
N GLU A 78 16.49 -1.09 17.50
CA GLU A 78 15.60 -1.81 16.59
C GLU A 78 14.27 -2.17 17.29
N ASP A 79 13.33 -1.22 17.36
CA ASP A 79 11.99 -1.51 17.86
C ASP A 79 11.18 -2.29 16.79
N THR A 80 11.10 -3.61 16.98
CA THR A 80 10.19 -4.49 16.23
C THR A 80 8.91 -4.67 17.03
N HIS A 81 7.81 -4.04 16.62
CA HIS A 81 6.54 -4.12 17.36
C HIS A 81 5.56 -5.07 16.67
N ASN A 82 5.36 -6.26 17.25
CA ASN A 82 4.29 -7.15 16.82
C ASN A 82 2.93 -6.46 16.91
N LYS A 83 2.11 -6.63 15.87
CA LYS A 83 0.80 -5.98 15.77
C LYS A 83 -0.29 -6.99 16.06
N LEU A 84 -1.13 -6.68 17.03
CA LEU A 84 -2.33 -7.48 17.31
C LEU A 84 -3.35 -7.27 16.18
N VAL A 85 -3.88 -8.35 15.63
CA VAL A 85 -4.91 -8.34 14.59
C VAL A 85 -6.06 -9.26 14.99
N ALA A 86 -7.25 -9.02 14.41
CA ALA A 86 -8.42 -9.86 14.70
C ALA A 86 -8.18 -11.30 14.22
N GLY A 87 -8.35 -12.26 15.12
CA GLY A 87 -8.18 -13.69 14.85
C GLY A 87 -9.42 -14.30 14.18
N VAL A 88 -9.41 -15.61 13.95
CA VAL A 88 -10.56 -16.36 13.41
C VAL A 88 -11.78 -16.20 14.34
N GLY A 89 -12.95 -15.96 13.75
CA GLY A 89 -14.22 -15.77 14.47
C GLY A 89 -14.96 -14.49 14.07
N LEU A 90 -16.09 -14.27 14.75
CA LEU A 90 -16.93 -13.09 14.57
C LEU A 90 -16.54 -11.99 15.57
N HIS A 91 -16.28 -10.80 15.05
CA HIS A 91 -15.90 -9.60 15.79
C HIS A 91 -16.89 -8.48 15.51
N LYS A 92 -17.40 -7.84 16.56
CA LYS A 92 -18.24 -6.64 16.44
C LYS A 92 -17.41 -5.41 16.74
N PHE A 93 -17.44 -4.44 15.84
CA PHE A 93 -16.61 -3.25 15.94
C PHE A 93 -17.37 -1.99 15.54
N SER A 94 -16.89 -0.84 16.02
CA SER A 94 -17.46 0.46 15.72
C SER A 94 -16.63 1.19 14.67
N TRP A 95 -17.29 1.80 13.69
CA TRP A 95 -16.67 2.76 12.78
C TRP A 95 -17.60 3.95 12.60
N GLN A 96 -17.13 5.14 12.98
CA GLN A 96 -17.94 6.36 13.07
C GLN A 96 -19.21 6.13 13.92
N GLN A 97 -20.40 6.30 13.34
CA GLN A 97 -21.69 6.04 13.99
C GLN A 97 -22.26 4.65 13.67
N HIS A 98 -21.51 3.83 12.92
CA HIS A 98 -21.94 2.50 12.49
C HIS A 98 -21.38 1.41 13.39
N THR A 99 -22.20 0.41 13.66
CA THR A 99 -21.79 -0.86 14.25
C THR A 99 -21.71 -1.89 13.13
N LEU A 100 -20.51 -2.41 12.88
CA LEU A 100 -20.23 -3.38 11.84
C LEU A 100 -19.78 -4.69 12.48
N HIS A 101 -19.82 -5.77 11.70
CA HIS A 101 -19.23 -7.04 12.12
C HIS A 101 -18.20 -7.51 11.09
N CYS A 102 -17.27 -8.32 11.55
CA CYS A 102 -16.18 -8.88 10.79
C CYS A 102 -16.08 -10.38 11.13
N LEU A 103 -16.26 -11.26 10.15
CA LEU A 103 -16.08 -12.70 10.29
C LEU A 103 -14.82 -13.08 9.54
N ARG A 104 -13.81 -13.55 10.27
CA ARG A 104 -12.66 -14.22 9.68
C ARG A 104 -12.87 -15.72 9.82
N GLN A 105 -12.78 -16.47 8.73
CA GLN A 105 -13.02 -17.92 8.73
C GLN A 105 -12.00 -18.64 7.84
N GLU A 106 -11.77 -19.90 8.18
CA GLU A 106 -11.00 -20.84 7.38
C GLU A 106 -11.95 -21.61 6.46
N GLU A 107 -11.61 -21.70 5.19
CA GLU A 107 -12.35 -22.39 4.15
C GLU A 107 -11.62 -23.67 3.72
N GLY A 108 -12.32 -24.80 3.83
CA GLY A 108 -11.87 -26.09 3.33
C GLY A 108 -10.81 -26.78 4.19
N ASP A 109 -10.42 -27.97 3.72
CA ASP A 109 -9.34 -28.73 4.35
C ASP A 109 -7.98 -28.12 3.98
N PRO A 110 -6.98 -28.11 4.90
CA PRO A 110 -5.64 -27.65 4.60
C PRO A 110 -5.07 -28.37 3.37
N VAL A 111 -4.65 -27.60 2.37
CA VAL A 111 -4.02 -28.14 1.17
C VAL A 111 -2.51 -27.98 1.26
N GLY A 112 -1.78 -29.09 1.05
CA GLY A 112 -0.32 -29.05 1.01
C GLY A 112 0.15 -28.34 -0.26
N THR A 113 0.86 -27.23 -0.10
CA THR A 113 1.84 -26.80 -1.08
C THR A 113 3.18 -27.41 -0.70
N GLY A 114 4.07 -27.71 -1.64
CA GLY A 114 5.31 -28.48 -1.38
C GLY A 114 6.25 -27.97 -0.28
N CYS A 115 5.95 -26.84 0.36
CA CYS A 115 6.68 -26.29 1.49
C CYS A 115 5.81 -26.03 2.74
N ASP A 116 4.49 -25.82 2.61
CA ASP A 116 3.58 -25.46 3.72
C ASP A 116 2.15 -25.97 3.49
N ALA A 117 1.43 -26.28 4.58
CA ALA A 117 -0.01 -26.43 4.55
C ALA A 117 -0.65 -25.03 4.42
N ILE A 118 -1.34 -24.78 3.31
CA ILE A 118 -2.07 -23.53 3.09
C ILE A 118 -3.54 -23.79 3.39
N GLN A 119 -4.11 -22.95 4.26
CA GLN A 119 -5.53 -22.92 4.53
C GLN A 119 -6.10 -21.65 3.90
N PHE A 120 -7.20 -21.78 3.16
CA PHE A 120 -7.83 -20.61 2.57
C PHE A 120 -8.54 -19.84 3.68
N GLU A 121 -8.23 -18.55 3.81
CA GLU A 121 -8.93 -17.68 4.74
C GLU A 121 -9.79 -16.69 3.97
N SER A 122 -11.02 -16.48 4.43
CA SER A 122 -11.89 -15.43 3.93
C SER A 122 -12.29 -14.48 5.06
N LEU A 123 -12.43 -13.20 4.69
CA LEU A 123 -12.91 -12.14 5.56
C LEU A 123 -14.23 -11.62 5.04
N VAL A 124 -15.26 -11.64 5.87
CA VAL A 124 -16.58 -11.10 5.53
C VAL A 124 -16.89 -9.93 6.44
N LEU A 125 -17.20 -8.77 5.85
CA LEU A 125 -17.67 -7.61 6.58
C LEU A 125 -19.20 -7.50 6.46
N PHE A 126 -19.85 -7.12 7.56
CA PHE A 126 -21.29 -7.06 7.69
C PHE A 126 -21.74 -5.66 8.10
N ALA A 127 -22.72 -5.12 7.39
CA ALA A 127 -23.49 -3.96 7.81
C ALA A 127 -24.93 -4.41 8.14
N PRO A 128 -25.48 -4.08 9.32
CA PRO A 128 -26.75 -4.62 9.84
C PRO A 128 -28.02 -4.09 9.15
N ARG A 129 -27.91 -3.58 7.92
CA ARG A 129 -29.02 -3.13 7.07
C ARG A 129 -28.71 -3.48 5.62
N VAL A 130 -29.73 -3.94 4.88
CA VAL A 130 -29.68 -4.03 3.42
C VAL A 130 -29.41 -2.65 2.80
N GLN A 131 -28.83 -2.63 1.59
CA GLN A 131 -28.47 -1.41 0.87
C GLN A 131 -27.42 -0.54 1.59
N SER A 132 -26.52 -1.18 2.35
CA SER A 132 -25.42 -0.52 3.06
C SER A 132 -24.06 -0.70 2.34
N GLU A 133 -24.07 -0.98 1.03
CA GLU A 133 -22.85 -1.19 0.24
C GLU A 133 -21.93 0.05 0.31
N ALA A 134 -22.53 1.24 0.24
CA ALA A 134 -21.80 2.50 0.35
C ALA A 134 -21.08 2.66 1.71
N THR A 135 -21.67 2.17 2.79
CA THR A 135 -21.06 2.21 4.13
C THR A 135 -19.85 1.28 4.21
N LEU A 136 -19.96 0.06 3.66
CA LEU A 136 -18.86 -0.89 3.63
C LEU A 136 -17.72 -0.41 2.74
N GLN A 137 -18.04 0.14 1.56
CA GLN A 137 -17.07 0.76 0.67
C GLN A 137 -16.34 1.92 1.36
N ALA A 138 -17.09 2.84 1.98
CA ALA A 138 -16.51 3.99 2.67
C ALA A 138 -15.63 3.58 3.86
N PHE A 139 -15.97 2.47 4.55
CA PHE A 139 -15.11 1.91 5.59
C PHE A 139 -13.79 1.39 5.02
N ILE A 140 -13.83 0.56 3.97
CA ILE A 140 -12.63 0.01 3.34
C ILE A 140 -11.75 1.14 2.82
N ASP A 141 -12.34 2.11 2.11
CA ASP A 141 -11.63 3.29 1.58
C ASP A 141 -10.98 4.10 2.70
N ALA A 142 -11.67 4.29 3.83
CA ALA A 142 -11.14 5.02 4.97
C ALA A 142 -9.96 4.30 5.63
N VAL A 143 -10.02 2.98 5.76
CA VAL A 143 -8.93 2.17 6.34
C VAL A 143 -7.71 2.17 5.42
N VAL A 144 -7.91 2.03 4.11
CA VAL A 144 -6.83 2.12 3.11
C VAL A 144 -6.22 3.52 3.11
N ALA A 145 -7.05 4.57 3.06
CA ALA A 145 -6.59 5.95 3.09
C ALA A 145 -5.82 6.28 4.38
N ALA A 146 -6.25 5.74 5.53
CA ALA A 146 -5.54 5.92 6.80
C ALA A 146 -4.18 5.22 6.83
N ALA A 147 -4.05 4.06 6.19
CA ALA A 147 -2.78 3.34 6.06
C ALA A 147 -1.81 4.04 5.09
N GLU A 148 -2.35 4.66 4.03
CA GLU A 148 -1.59 5.40 3.03
C GLU A 148 -1.28 6.85 3.44
N ALA A 149 -1.89 7.35 4.53
CA ALA A 149 -1.65 8.70 5.03
C ALA A 149 -0.27 8.83 5.68
N THR A 150 0.42 9.93 5.41
CA THR A 150 1.63 10.30 6.14
C THR A 150 1.28 10.78 7.55
N LYS A 151 2.17 10.48 8.51
CA LYS A 151 2.10 11.03 9.87
C LYS A 151 2.94 12.30 9.92
N GLN A 152 2.57 13.27 10.75
CA GLN A 152 3.33 14.52 10.84
C GLN A 152 4.80 14.24 11.20
N GLY A 153 5.72 14.67 10.33
CA GLY A 153 7.16 14.46 10.52
C GLY A 153 7.66 13.05 10.20
N TYR A 154 6.82 12.18 9.61
CA TYR A 154 7.20 10.83 9.20
C TYR A 154 6.56 10.45 7.86
N PHE A 155 7.18 9.52 7.14
CA PHE A 155 6.64 8.92 5.93
C PHE A 155 7.02 7.43 5.91
N SER A 156 6.30 6.61 5.16
CA SER A 156 6.68 5.20 4.97
C SER A 156 7.54 5.03 3.72
N ILE A 157 8.41 4.02 3.75
CA ILE A 157 9.20 3.55 2.62
C ILE A 157 8.79 2.12 2.32
N SER A 158 7.99 1.92 1.29
CA SER A 158 7.56 0.60 0.81
C SER A 158 8.45 0.12 -0.33
N ARG A 159 8.69 -1.19 -0.38
CA ARG A 159 9.43 -1.91 -1.42
C ARG A 159 8.52 -2.91 -2.11
N TRP A 160 8.72 -3.09 -3.40
CA TRP A 160 7.95 -4.05 -4.18
C TRP A 160 8.39 -5.49 -3.87
N SER A 161 7.45 -6.33 -3.44
CA SER A 161 7.68 -7.76 -3.24
C SER A 161 7.43 -8.50 -4.56
N ILE A 162 8.50 -8.83 -5.29
CA ILE A 162 8.37 -9.47 -6.61
C ILE A 162 7.71 -10.85 -6.54
N GLY A 163 7.97 -11.62 -5.48
CA GLY A 163 7.36 -12.95 -5.33
C GLY A 163 5.89 -12.90 -4.92
N GLY A 164 5.45 -11.82 -4.29
CA GLY A 164 4.07 -11.64 -3.83
C GLY A 164 3.22 -10.73 -4.71
N GLU A 165 3.85 -9.95 -5.60
CA GLU A 165 3.21 -8.93 -6.45
C GLU A 165 2.39 -7.89 -5.65
N TYR A 166 2.96 -7.44 -4.53
CA TYR A 166 2.40 -6.39 -3.70
C TYR A 166 3.47 -5.44 -3.15
N TRP A 167 3.06 -4.23 -2.79
CA TRP A 167 3.87 -3.29 -2.02
C TRP A 167 3.89 -3.68 -0.56
N ASP A 168 5.08 -3.91 -0.01
CA ASP A 168 5.18 -4.30 1.39
C ASP A 168 4.69 -3.18 2.33
N GLU A 169 4.31 -3.56 3.55
CA GLU A 169 4.10 -2.58 4.62
C GLU A 169 5.44 -1.87 4.85
N GLY A 170 5.49 -0.58 4.52
CA GLY A 170 6.71 0.19 4.42
C GLY A 170 7.30 0.58 5.78
N ASP A 171 8.62 0.70 5.82
CA ASP A 171 9.34 1.12 7.01
C ASP A 171 9.03 2.58 7.34
N LEU A 172 8.73 2.90 8.61
CA LEU A 172 8.46 4.28 9.02
C LEU A 172 9.78 5.06 9.17
N ALA A 173 9.97 6.08 8.34
CA ALA A 173 11.14 6.94 8.36
C ALA A 173 10.81 8.34 8.90
N LYS A 174 11.71 8.88 9.71
CA LYS A 174 11.61 10.26 10.20
C LYS A 174 11.96 11.26 9.10
N ALA A 175 11.11 12.24 8.88
CA ALA A 175 11.34 13.32 7.95
C ALA A 175 12.53 14.18 8.40
N ARG A 176 13.55 14.29 7.55
CA ARG A 176 14.61 15.29 7.71
C ARG A 176 14.19 16.61 7.08
N PRO A 177 14.51 17.78 7.69
CA PRO A 177 14.20 19.07 7.08
C PRO A 177 14.88 19.23 5.72
N LEU A 178 14.17 19.75 4.73
CA LEU A 178 14.75 20.03 3.40
C LEU A 178 15.96 20.96 3.47
N ALA A 179 15.98 21.89 4.44
CA ALA A 179 17.11 22.77 4.73
C ALA A 179 18.43 22.01 5.04
N SER A 180 18.35 20.80 5.59
CA SER A 180 19.53 19.98 5.92
C SER A 180 20.23 19.38 4.70
N VAL A 181 19.58 19.38 3.53
CA VAL A 181 20.18 18.87 2.29
C VAL A 181 20.96 20.00 1.61
N VAL A 182 22.27 19.80 1.48
CA VAL A 182 23.20 20.77 0.88
C VAL A 182 23.33 20.48 -0.61
N LEU A 183 22.81 21.38 -1.44
CA LEU A 183 22.90 21.37 -2.90
C LEU A 183 23.24 22.79 -3.39
N PRO A 184 23.74 22.96 -4.61
CA PRO A 184 23.84 24.28 -5.22
C PRO A 184 22.49 25.01 -5.14
N ALA A 185 22.52 26.26 -4.68
CA ALA A 185 21.32 27.00 -4.31
C ALA A 185 20.29 27.10 -5.44
N HIS A 186 20.74 27.32 -6.68
CA HIS A 186 19.86 27.40 -7.85
C HIS A 186 19.16 26.07 -8.14
N ILE A 187 19.90 24.95 -8.17
CA ILE A 187 19.32 23.61 -8.41
C ILE A 187 18.24 23.29 -7.38
N LYS A 188 18.50 23.59 -6.11
CA LYS A 188 17.54 23.36 -5.04
C LYS A 188 16.29 24.24 -5.19
N ALA A 189 16.48 25.52 -5.50
CA ALA A 189 15.37 26.46 -5.67
C ALA A 189 14.49 26.09 -6.87
N ASP A 190 15.10 25.76 -8.02
CA ASP A 190 14.38 25.39 -9.24
C ASP A 190 13.58 24.09 -9.04
N LEU A 191 14.18 23.09 -8.38
CA LEU A 191 13.50 21.83 -8.06
C LEU A 191 12.30 22.05 -7.13
N ILE A 192 12.46 22.84 -6.07
CA ILE A 192 11.38 23.12 -5.12
C ILE A 192 10.26 23.89 -5.82
N ALA A 193 10.59 24.91 -6.61
CA ALA A 193 9.61 25.70 -7.34
C ALA A 193 8.80 24.82 -8.32
N ASP A 194 9.46 23.89 -9.02
CA ASP A 194 8.78 22.97 -9.94
C ASP A 194 7.84 22.00 -9.23
N ILE A 195 8.25 21.47 -8.07
CA ILE A 195 7.39 20.58 -7.27
C ILE A 195 6.24 21.37 -6.66
N ASP A 196 6.49 22.57 -6.13
CA ASP A 196 5.46 23.45 -5.55
C ASP A 196 4.38 23.79 -6.59
N ASP A 197 4.80 24.14 -7.81
CA ASP A 197 3.89 24.35 -8.94
C ASP A 197 3.11 23.06 -9.27
N PHE A 198 3.80 21.93 -9.39
CA PHE A 198 3.15 20.65 -9.71
C PHE A 198 2.10 20.26 -8.67
N VAL A 199 2.40 20.37 -7.37
CA VAL A 199 1.47 19.96 -6.30
C VAL A 199 0.34 20.95 -6.05
N GLY A 200 0.42 22.15 -6.62
CA GLY A 200 -0.60 23.19 -6.53
C GLY A 200 -1.94 22.79 -7.17
N ASP A 201 -3.03 23.32 -6.61
CA ASP A 201 -4.38 23.01 -7.08
C ASP A 201 -4.63 23.49 -8.53
N ASP A 202 -4.00 24.60 -8.93
CA ASP A 202 -4.09 25.14 -10.29
C ASP A 202 -3.48 24.19 -11.33
N SER A 203 -2.28 23.65 -11.05
CA SER A 203 -1.65 22.64 -11.91
C SER A 203 -2.46 21.36 -11.94
N LYS A 204 -2.95 20.88 -10.79
CA LYS A 204 -3.83 19.72 -10.76
C LYS A 204 -5.08 19.91 -11.65
N ALA A 205 -5.71 21.08 -11.59
CA ALA A 205 -6.84 21.43 -12.45
C ALA A 205 -6.43 21.49 -13.93
N PHE A 206 -5.28 22.10 -14.25
CA PHE A 206 -4.74 22.16 -15.60
C PHE A 206 -4.56 20.77 -16.21
N TYR A 207 -3.92 19.85 -15.50
CA TYR A 207 -3.73 18.47 -15.96
C TYR A 207 -5.07 17.77 -16.22
N ALA A 208 -6.03 17.90 -15.28
CA ALA A 208 -7.35 17.31 -15.41
C ALA A 208 -8.14 17.87 -16.60
N THR A 209 -8.16 19.20 -16.78
CA THR A 209 -8.88 19.87 -17.88
C THR A 209 -8.32 19.49 -19.26
N HIS A 210 -7.01 19.25 -19.36
CA HIS A 210 -6.36 18.89 -20.63
C HIS A 210 -6.24 17.37 -20.85
N GLY A 211 -6.75 16.54 -19.92
CA GLY A 211 -6.65 15.07 -20.02
C GLY A 211 -5.21 14.56 -19.96
N ILE A 212 -4.30 15.30 -19.34
CA ILE A 212 -2.89 14.93 -19.20
C ILE A 212 -2.75 14.10 -17.91
N PRO A 213 -2.09 12.92 -17.94
CA PRO A 213 -1.81 12.15 -16.74
C PRO A 213 -1.07 13.02 -15.69
N TYR A 214 -1.62 13.10 -14.47
CA TYR A 214 -1.11 13.99 -13.42
C TYR A 214 0.11 13.37 -12.72
N LYS A 215 1.25 13.39 -13.42
CA LYS A 215 2.53 12.89 -12.95
C LYS A 215 3.67 13.84 -13.30
N ARG A 216 4.73 13.82 -12.47
CA ARG A 216 5.96 14.59 -12.69
C ARG A 216 7.17 13.69 -12.48
N SER A 217 8.07 13.63 -13.46
CA SER A 217 9.26 12.76 -13.41
C SER A 217 10.54 13.58 -13.33
N TYR A 218 11.46 13.16 -12.46
CA TYR A 218 12.78 13.77 -12.27
C TYR A 218 13.88 12.72 -12.44
N LEU A 219 15.02 13.12 -12.99
CA LEU A 219 16.24 12.32 -13.04
C LEU A 219 17.31 12.96 -12.15
N PHE A 220 17.68 12.29 -11.08
CA PHE A 220 18.78 12.70 -10.21
C PHE A 220 20.05 11.98 -10.63
N HIS A 221 21.03 12.74 -11.11
CA HIS A 221 22.31 12.22 -11.55
C HIS A 221 23.47 12.82 -10.75
N GLY A 222 24.54 12.06 -10.57
CA GLY A 222 25.75 12.52 -9.89
C GLY A 222 26.47 11.37 -9.20
N VAL A 223 27.68 11.62 -8.71
CA VAL A 223 28.52 10.59 -8.08
C VAL A 223 27.81 9.87 -6.92
N PRO A 224 28.17 8.61 -6.63
CA PRO A 224 27.72 7.92 -5.42
C PRO A 224 28.03 8.75 -4.18
N GLY A 225 27.10 8.78 -3.22
CA GLY A 225 27.26 9.58 -1.99
C GLY A 225 26.97 11.08 -2.13
N ALA A 226 26.58 11.59 -3.32
CA ALA A 226 26.20 13.00 -3.50
C ALA A 226 24.85 13.40 -2.86
N GLY A 227 24.20 12.51 -2.10
CA GLY A 227 22.96 12.81 -1.39
C GLY A 227 21.67 12.68 -2.22
N LYS A 228 21.67 11.95 -3.35
CA LYS A 228 20.48 11.70 -4.19
C LYS A 228 19.32 11.10 -3.36
N THR A 229 19.54 9.97 -2.72
CA THR A 229 18.54 9.31 -1.85
C THR A 229 18.16 10.18 -0.64
N SER A 230 19.12 10.92 -0.08
CA SER A 230 18.85 11.87 1.01
C SER A 230 17.94 13.03 0.59
N LEU A 231 18.07 13.52 -0.64
CA LEU A 231 17.18 14.54 -1.21
C LEU A 231 15.76 13.98 -1.37
N ILE A 232 15.62 12.77 -1.92
CA ILE A 232 14.31 12.11 -2.07
C ILE A 232 13.58 12.00 -0.72
N GLN A 233 14.27 11.54 0.32
CA GLN A 233 13.71 11.43 1.67
C GLN A 233 13.29 12.80 2.24
N ALA A 234 14.08 13.84 1.98
CA ALA A 234 13.73 15.20 2.42
C ALA A 234 12.49 15.74 1.68
N LEU A 235 12.35 15.46 0.39
CA LEU A 235 11.18 15.83 -0.41
C LEU A 235 9.93 15.06 0.06
N ALA A 236 10.06 13.76 0.34
CA ALA A 236 8.98 12.92 0.88
C ALA A 236 8.42 13.51 2.18
N GLY A 237 9.30 13.84 3.13
CA GLY A 237 8.92 14.48 4.38
C GLY A 237 8.34 15.89 4.21
N HIS A 238 8.87 16.69 3.29
CA HIS A 238 8.42 18.06 3.06
C HIS A 238 7.01 18.12 2.43
N TYR A 239 6.73 17.25 1.47
CA TYR A 239 5.44 17.20 0.76
C TYR A 239 4.43 16.21 1.36
N GLY A 240 4.79 15.52 2.44
CA GLY A 240 3.90 14.56 3.11
C GLY A 240 3.56 13.36 2.23
N ARG A 241 4.55 12.80 1.52
CA ARG A 241 4.38 11.70 0.55
C ARG A 241 5.17 10.48 0.98
N ASN A 242 4.56 9.30 0.89
CA ASN A 242 5.25 8.02 1.10
C ASN A 242 6.15 7.69 -0.10
N ILE A 243 7.22 6.93 0.17
CA ILE A 243 8.18 6.49 -0.85
C ILE A 243 7.88 5.05 -1.24
N TYR A 244 7.86 4.80 -2.55
CA TYR A 244 7.68 3.50 -3.16
C TYR A 244 8.92 3.18 -3.98
N LEU A 245 9.81 2.36 -3.40
CA LEU A 245 11.12 2.06 -3.93
C LEU A 245 11.07 0.80 -4.82
N LEU A 246 11.48 0.97 -6.07
CA LEU A 246 11.72 -0.11 -7.02
C LEU A 246 13.23 -0.27 -7.20
N GLN A 247 13.66 -1.53 -7.25
CA GLN A 247 15.00 -1.93 -7.66
C GLN A 247 14.88 -2.61 -9.02
N PRO A 248 14.99 -1.87 -10.13
CA PRO A 248 14.80 -2.42 -11.46
C PRO A 248 15.81 -3.52 -11.80
N THR A 249 16.98 -3.48 -11.16
CA THR A 249 18.10 -4.43 -11.33
C THR A 249 17.83 -5.81 -10.75
N HIS A 250 16.72 -6.02 -10.05
CA HIS A 250 16.40 -7.30 -9.45
C HIS A 250 16.24 -8.39 -10.55
N PRO A 251 16.86 -9.59 -10.41
CA PRO A 251 16.88 -10.62 -11.47
C PRO A 251 15.51 -11.14 -11.92
N LYS A 252 14.48 -10.96 -11.07
CA LYS A 252 13.09 -11.36 -11.35
C LYS A 252 12.18 -10.19 -11.76
N MET A 253 12.70 -8.97 -11.90
CA MET A 253 11.90 -7.83 -12.34
C MET A 253 11.61 -7.94 -13.83
N THR A 254 10.36 -8.21 -14.19
CA THR A 254 9.86 -8.25 -15.57
C THR A 254 9.16 -6.94 -15.94
N ASP A 255 8.87 -6.77 -17.23
CA ASP A 255 8.07 -5.64 -17.72
C ASP A 255 6.67 -5.64 -17.06
N ASP A 256 6.03 -6.81 -16.99
CA ASP A 256 4.71 -6.97 -16.35
C ASP A 256 4.75 -6.72 -14.84
N SER A 257 5.79 -7.18 -14.15
CA SER A 257 5.95 -6.95 -12.71
C SER A 257 6.16 -5.46 -12.40
N LEU A 258 6.95 -4.76 -13.22
CA LEU A 258 7.14 -3.32 -13.10
C LEU A 258 5.84 -2.56 -13.37
N GLN A 259 5.10 -2.94 -14.42
CA GLN A 259 3.81 -2.34 -14.73
C GLN A 259 2.82 -2.52 -13.58
N THR A 260 2.71 -3.76 -13.08
CA THR A 260 1.83 -4.09 -11.94
C THR A 260 2.21 -3.28 -10.70
N ALA A 261 3.52 -3.15 -10.41
CA ALA A 261 3.99 -2.34 -9.30
C ALA A 261 3.56 -0.88 -9.42
N MET A 262 3.73 -0.27 -10.61
CA MET A 262 3.35 1.11 -10.89
C MET A 262 1.83 1.34 -10.77
N GLU A 263 1.02 0.39 -11.24
CA GLU A 263 -0.46 0.47 -11.17
C GLU A 263 -0.99 0.38 -9.73
N GLN A 264 -0.28 -0.33 -8.85
CA GLN A 264 -0.65 -0.49 -7.44
C GLN A 264 -0.13 0.63 -6.53
N VAL A 265 0.63 1.60 -7.05
CA VAL A 265 1.14 2.72 -6.24
C VAL A 265 -0.03 3.60 -5.77
N PRO A 266 -0.14 3.87 -4.46
CA PRO A 266 -1.12 4.81 -3.92
C PRO A 266 -0.98 6.22 -4.48
N LYS A 267 -2.11 6.93 -4.57
CA LYS A 267 -2.16 8.33 -5.00
C LYS A 267 -1.23 9.20 -4.15
N LYS A 268 -0.74 10.29 -4.74
CA LYS A 268 0.14 11.26 -4.06
C LYS A 268 1.45 10.66 -3.48
N SER A 269 2.02 9.65 -4.11
CA SER A 269 3.28 9.03 -3.68
C SER A 269 4.52 9.57 -4.41
N ILE A 270 5.70 9.31 -3.85
CA ILE A 270 6.99 9.41 -4.56
C ILE A 270 7.44 8.00 -4.95
N VAL A 271 7.52 7.72 -6.25
CA VAL A 271 8.05 6.47 -6.78
C VAL A 271 9.53 6.65 -7.09
N VAL A 272 10.37 5.73 -6.65
CA VAL A 272 11.82 5.81 -6.84
C VAL A 272 12.30 4.60 -7.62
N LEU A 273 12.99 4.84 -8.73
CA LEU A 273 13.72 3.82 -9.48
C LEU A 273 15.22 4.06 -9.26
N GLU A 274 15.82 3.25 -8.39
CA GLU A 274 17.23 3.38 -8.06
C GLU A 274 18.16 2.75 -9.12
N ASP A 275 19.33 3.37 -9.31
CA ASP A 275 20.43 2.90 -10.15
C ASP A 275 20.02 2.36 -11.54
N ILE A 276 19.23 3.14 -12.29
CA ILE A 276 18.77 2.76 -13.64
C ILE A 276 19.92 2.57 -14.63
N ASP A 277 21.07 3.10 -14.30
CA ASP A 277 22.31 3.06 -15.05
C ASP A 277 23.03 1.72 -14.94
N ALA A 278 22.67 0.89 -13.97
CA ALA A 278 23.08 -0.50 -13.88
C ALA A 278 22.35 -1.40 -14.88
N LEU A 279 21.14 -1.02 -15.33
CA LEU A 279 20.35 -1.80 -16.28
C LEU A 279 20.81 -1.63 -17.72
N PHE A 280 21.08 -0.38 -18.10
CA PHE A 280 21.26 -0.01 -19.49
C PHE A 280 22.58 0.73 -19.70
N THR A 281 23.22 0.44 -20.83
CA THR A 281 24.32 1.25 -21.35
C THR A 281 23.80 2.56 -21.93
N LYS A 282 24.69 3.52 -22.19
CA LYS A 282 24.37 4.77 -22.88
C LYS A 282 23.67 4.55 -24.25
N ASN A 283 23.89 3.39 -24.86
CA ASN A 283 23.30 2.98 -26.14
C ASN A 283 21.98 2.20 -25.96
N ARG A 284 21.33 2.26 -24.79
CA ARG A 284 20.08 1.54 -24.45
C ARG A 284 20.19 0.01 -24.56
N ARG A 285 21.41 -0.53 -24.60
CA ARG A 285 21.65 -1.99 -24.54
C ARG A 285 21.63 -2.43 -23.09
N LYS A 286 21.05 -3.60 -22.81
CA LYS A 286 21.09 -4.23 -21.49
C LYS A 286 22.56 -4.44 -21.08
N LYS A 287 22.91 -4.05 -19.86
CA LYS A 287 24.20 -4.39 -19.24
C LYS A 287 24.18 -5.78 -18.59
N VAL A 288 22.99 -6.19 -18.13
CA VAL A 288 22.72 -7.50 -17.57
C VAL A 288 22.01 -8.30 -18.66
N GLU A 289 22.71 -9.25 -19.29
CA GLU A 289 22.17 -10.03 -20.41
C GLU A 289 20.88 -10.78 -20.04
N ASP A 290 20.84 -11.32 -18.82
CA ASP A 290 19.70 -12.09 -18.29
C ASP A 290 18.65 -11.22 -17.57
N SER A 291 18.77 -9.88 -17.60
CA SER A 291 17.75 -9.02 -16.99
C SER A 291 16.44 -9.18 -17.76
N PRO A 292 15.32 -9.57 -17.12
CA PRO A 292 14.04 -9.72 -17.80
C PRO A 292 13.53 -8.36 -18.29
N LEU A 293 13.67 -7.34 -17.43
CA LEU A 293 13.24 -5.97 -17.71
C LEU A 293 13.89 -5.41 -18.98
N THR A 294 13.06 -4.85 -19.86
CA THR A 294 13.48 -4.19 -21.10
C THR A 294 13.46 -2.67 -20.97
N PHE A 295 14.22 -1.97 -21.81
CA PHE A 295 14.18 -0.50 -21.85
C PHE A 295 12.79 0.00 -22.27
N SER A 296 12.12 -0.73 -23.17
CA SER A 296 10.75 -0.42 -23.57
C SER A 296 9.76 -0.64 -22.43
N GLY A 297 9.92 -1.72 -21.65
CA GLY A 297 9.10 -2.00 -20.48
C GLY A 297 9.21 -0.91 -19.44
N LEU A 298 10.43 -0.44 -19.15
CA LEU A 298 10.66 0.71 -18.28
C LEU A 298 9.92 1.96 -18.77
N LEU A 299 10.06 2.31 -20.05
CA LEU A 299 9.37 3.49 -20.61
C LEU A 299 7.86 3.32 -20.58
N ASN A 300 7.33 2.16 -20.95
CA ASN A 300 5.90 1.88 -20.92
C ASN A 300 5.34 1.95 -19.50
N ALA A 301 6.07 1.50 -18.49
CA ALA A 301 5.67 1.61 -17.10
C ALA A 301 5.64 3.06 -16.61
N LEU A 302 6.58 3.90 -17.07
CA LEU A 302 6.61 5.33 -16.76
C LEU A 302 5.53 6.10 -17.51
N ASP A 303 5.26 5.74 -18.76
CA ASP A 303 4.36 6.44 -19.68
C ASP A 303 2.91 5.97 -19.62
N GLY A 304 2.67 4.77 -19.08
CA GLY A 304 1.43 4.00 -19.12
C GLY A 304 0.15 4.72 -18.67
N VAL A 305 -0.97 4.00 -18.75
CA VAL A 305 -2.34 4.53 -18.64
C VAL A 305 -2.99 4.23 -17.28
N GLY A 306 -2.27 3.63 -16.32
CA GLY A 306 -2.80 3.16 -15.03
C GLY A 306 -2.22 3.87 -13.80
N GLY A 307 -3.09 4.51 -12.99
CA GLY A 307 -2.79 4.89 -11.60
C GLY A 307 -2.31 6.34 -11.34
N HIS A 308 -2.33 7.24 -12.31
CA HIS A 308 -1.52 8.47 -12.29
C HIS A 308 -2.10 9.71 -11.59
N ASP A 309 -2.62 9.57 -10.37
CA ASP A 309 -3.11 10.72 -9.61
C ASP A 309 -2.03 11.28 -8.68
N GLY A 310 -1.25 12.22 -9.23
CA GLY A 310 -0.35 13.11 -8.49
C GLY A 310 0.96 12.46 -8.08
N HIS A 311 1.49 11.53 -8.87
CA HIS A 311 2.75 10.86 -8.58
C HIS A 311 3.95 11.74 -8.93
N ILE A 312 4.96 11.70 -8.06
CA ILE A 312 6.30 12.19 -8.38
C ILE A 312 7.17 10.95 -8.62
N VAL A 313 7.76 10.82 -9.80
CA VAL A 313 8.68 9.73 -10.11
C VAL A 313 10.10 10.25 -10.10
N VAL A 314 10.99 9.60 -9.36
CA VAL A 314 12.42 9.95 -9.30
C VAL A 314 13.24 8.77 -9.79
N LEU A 315 14.00 8.99 -10.84
CA LEU A 315 15.01 8.06 -11.32
C LEU A 315 16.37 8.50 -10.80
N THR A 316 17.22 7.55 -10.40
CA THR A 316 18.59 7.88 -9.98
C THR A 316 19.62 7.19 -10.86
N THR A 317 20.71 7.90 -11.18
CA THR A 317 21.87 7.39 -11.93
C THR A 317 23.17 7.92 -11.34
N ASN A 318 24.26 7.17 -11.47
CA ASN A 318 25.59 7.58 -11.05
C ASN A 318 26.43 8.27 -12.16
N PHE A 319 25.95 8.30 -13.41
CA PHE A 319 26.63 8.92 -14.57
C PHE A 319 25.69 9.33 -15.71
#